data_AF-I3EEQ7-F1
#
_entry.id   AF-I3EEQ7-F1
#
_cell.length_a   1.000
_cell.length_b   1.000
_cell.length_c   1.000
_cell.angle_alpha   90.00
_cell.angle_beta   90.00
_cell.angle_gamma   90.00
#
_symmetry.space_group_name_H-M   'P 1'
#
loop_
_entity.id
_entity.type
_entity.pdbx_description
1 polymer ?
#
loop_
_entity_poly.entity_id
_entity_poly.type
_entity_poly.pdbx_seq_one_letter_code
_entity_poly.pdbx_strand_id
1 'polypeptide(L)'
;MVYPHSCKENKRTAILGRVAEITPNVQVECTNKTISVLFTKPNNLEKNEWVRLFGSYRNDAFIADAFNRVTACEAVYFERFRKKVREFYRRMN
;
A
#
# COMPACT_ATOMS: atom_id res chain seq x y z
N MET A 1 -6.34 -3.89 8.47
CA MET A 1 -5.88 -3.30 9.74
C MET A 1 -4.98 -2.11 9.45
N VAL A 2 -5.23 -0.93 10.02
CA VAL A 2 -4.35 0.25 9.88
C VAL A 2 -3.36 0.18 11.03
N TYR A 3 -2.13 -0.26 10.77
CA TYR A 3 -1.13 -0.36 11.82
C TYR A 3 -0.60 1.04 12.19
N PRO A 4 -0.52 1.38 13.49
CA PRO A 4 -0.03 2.67 13.97
C PRO A 4 1.49 2.84 13.79
N HIS A 5 2.22 1.75 13.54
CA HIS A 5 3.67 1.77 13.35
C HIS A 5 4.06 1.81 11.87
N SER A 6 5.26 2.32 11.61
CA SER A 6 5.91 2.26 10.30
C SER A 6 5.94 0.82 9.75
N CYS A 7 5.94 0.69 8.43
CA CYS A 7 6.13 -0.62 7.78
C CYS A 7 7.48 -1.17 8.24
N LYS A 8 7.45 -2.27 9.02
CA LYS A 8 8.65 -2.97 9.46
C LYS A 8 8.98 -4.08 8.47
N GLU A 9 10.26 -4.31 8.25
CA GLU A 9 10.74 -5.40 7.41
C GLU A 9 10.16 -6.75 7.89
N ASN A 10 9.83 -7.63 6.94
CA ASN A 10 9.23 -8.95 7.17
C ASN A 10 7.88 -8.98 7.90
N LYS A 11 7.33 -7.85 8.33
CA LYS A 11 5.98 -7.80 8.91
C LYS A 11 4.92 -7.65 7.82
N ARG A 12 3.90 -8.51 7.90
CA ARG A 12 2.73 -8.38 7.02
C ARG A 12 2.03 -7.04 7.27
N THR A 13 1.73 -6.36 6.19
CA THR A 13 1.08 -5.06 6.18
C THR A 13 0.22 -4.91 4.93
N ALA A 14 -0.59 -3.87 4.90
CA ALA A 14 -1.31 -3.45 3.73
C ALA A 14 -0.89 -2.04 3.34
N ILE A 15 -0.66 -1.84 2.05
CA ILE A 15 -0.34 -0.55 1.47
C ILE A 15 -1.44 -0.16 0.49
N LEU A 16 -1.69 1.14 0.39
CA LEU A 16 -2.65 1.72 -0.53
C LEU A 16 -1.87 2.66 -1.44
N GLY A 17 -2.14 2.60 -2.73
CA GLY A 17 -1.54 3.51 -3.69
C GLY A 17 -2.14 3.36 -5.07
N ARG A 18 -1.62 4.16 -5.99
CA ARG A 18 -2.02 4.17 -7.39
C ARG A 18 -0.92 3.52 -8.23
N VAL A 19 -1.29 2.62 -9.15
CA VAL A 19 -0.34 2.00 -10.08
C VAL A 19 0.19 3.08 -11.02
N ALA A 20 1.49 3.36 -10.98
CA ALA A 20 2.13 4.37 -11.80
C ALA A 20 2.72 3.75 -13.08
N GLU A 21 3.32 2.57 -12.95
CA GLU A 21 3.99 1.86 -14.02
C GLU A 21 3.88 0.34 -13.81
N ILE A 22 3.87 -0.44 -14.89
CA ILE A 22 3.77 -1.91 -14.84
C ILE A 22 5.07 -2.57 -15.32
N THR A 23 5.75 -1.96 -16.29
CA THR A 23 6.92 -2.53 -16.99
C THR A 23 8.10 -1.58 -16.81
N PRO A 24 9.31 -2.06 -16.44
CA PRO A 24 9.71 -3.46 -16.25
C PRO A 24 9.26 -4.07 -14.90
N ASN A 25 8.90 -3.25 -13.92
CA ASN A 25 8.38 -3.68 -12.61
C ASN A 25 7.17 -2.83 -12.23
N VAL A 26 6.24 -3.40 -11.47
CA VAL A 26 5.07 -2.65 -10.99
C VAL A 26 5.53 -1.60 -9.97
N GLN A 27 5.30 -0.34 -10.30
CA GLN A 27 5.53 0.80 -9.41
C GLN A 27 4.20 1.32 -8.88
N VAL A 28 4.10 1.49 -7.57
CA VAL A 28 2.91 2.01 -6.91
C VAL A 28 3.25 3.31 -6.18
N GLU A 29 2.55 4.38 -6.56
CA GLU A 29 2.60 5.67 -5.88
C GLU A 29 1.74 5.62 -4.62
N CYS A 30 2.39 5.72 -3.46
CA CYS A 30 1.77 5.96 -2.17
C CYS A 30 1.90 7.45 -1.80
N THR A 31 1.18 7.88 -0.76
CA THR A 31 1.08 9.29 -0.31
C THR A 31 2.41 10.07 -0.28
N ASN A 32 3.53 9.44 0.09
CA ASN A 32 4.83 10.12 0.26
C ASN A 32 5.99 9.45 -0.50
N LYS A 33 5.74 8.40 -1.26
CA LYS A 33 6.80 7.64 -1.95
C LYS A 33 6.22 6.75 -3.04
N THR A 34 7.03 6.48 -4.04
CA THR A 34 6.80 5.38 -4.99
C THR A 34 7.52 4.15 -4.50
N ILE A 35 6.91 2.99 -4.65
CA ILE A 35 7.51 1.72 -4.26
C ILE A 35 7.49 0.72 -5.41
N SER A 36 8.53 -0.11 -5.45
CA SER A 36 8.59 -1.28 -6.33
C SER A 36 7.83 -2.44 -5.69
N VAL A 37 6.97 -3.08 -6.47
CA VAL A 37 6.12 -4.18 -6.02
C VAL A 37 6.45 -5.43 -6.83
N LEU A 38 6.77 -6.51 -6.12
CA LEU A 38 6.98 -7.83 -6.70
C LEU A 38 5.80 -8.72 -6.31
N PHE A 39 5.09 -9.25 -7.30
CA PHE A 39 3.98 -10.16 -7.04
C PHE A 39 4.48 -11.60 -7.02
N THR A 40 4.04 -12.37 -6.02
CA THR A 40 4.34 -13.81 -5.93
C THR A 40 3.53 -14.64 -6.93
N LYS A 41 2.51 -14.04 -7.57
CA LYS A 41 1.64 -14.64 -8.58
C LYS A 41 1.42 -13.66 -9.74
N PRO A 42 1.03 -14.14 -10.94
CA PRO A 42 0.60 -13.26 -12.01
C PRO A 42 -0.50 -12.30 -11.52
N ASN A 43 -0.38 -11.03 -11.93
CA ASN A 43 -1.36 -9.99 -11.61
C ASN A 43 -1.84 -9.36 -12.92
N ASN A 44 -3.06 -8.83 -12.91
CA ASN A 44 -3.68 -8.15 -14.05
C ASN A 44 -3.90 -6.66 -13.76
N LEU A 45 -2.92 -6.02 -13.11
CA LEU A 45 -3.01 -4.61 -12.79
C LEU A 45 -2.92 -3.74 -14.04
N GLU A 46 -3.66 -2.63 -14.01
CA GLU A 46 -3.63 -1.61 -15.05
C GLU A 46 -3.05 -0.30 -14.51
N LYS A 47 -2.45 0.48 -15.42
CA LYS A 47 -1.88 1.78 -15.07
C LYS A 47 -3.00 2.71 -14.60
N ASN A 48 -2.72 3.50 -13.57
CA ASN A 48 -3.63 4.42 -12.89
C ASN A 48 -4.71 3.76 -11.99
N GLU A 49 -4.73 2.43 -11.85
CA GLU A 49 -5.62 1.78 -10.88
C GLU A 49 -5.23 2.12 -9.44
N TRP A 50 -6.24 2.39 -8.60
CA TRP A 50 -6.05 2.45 -7.16
C TRP A 50 -6.13 1.04 -6.59
N VAL A 51 -5.10 0.66 -5.84
CA VAL A 51 -4.95 -0.69 -5.33
C VAL A 51 -4.54 -0.70 -3.87
N ARG A 52 -5.09 -1.68 -3.15
CA ARG A 52 -4.63 -2.05 -1.82
C ARG A 52 -3.89 -3.36 -1.91
N LEU A 53 -2.58 -3.33 -1.68
CA LEU A 53 -1.71 -4.49 -1.73
C LEU A 53 -1.50 -5.07 -0.33
N PHE A 54 -1.44 -6.39 -0.23
CA PHE A 54 -1.22 -7.13 1.00
C PHE A 54 0.06 -7.95 0.88
N GLY A 55 0.95 -7.82 1.86
CA GLY A 55 2.29 -8.38 1.73
C GLY A 55 3.27 -7.86 2.79
N SER A 56 4.56 -7.92 2.50
CA SER A 56 5.61 -7.41 3.39
C SER A 56 6.77 -6.79 2.63
N TYR A 57 7.53 -5.92 3.30
CA TYR A 57 8.78 -5.40 2.76
C TYR A 57 9.91 -6.42 2.94
N ARG A 58 10.70 -6.63 1.87
CA ARG A 58 11.95 -7.39 1.87
C ARG A 58 12.95 -6.67 0.97
N ASN A 59 14.13 -6.30 1.49
CA ASN A 59 15.21 -5.70 0.72
C ASN A 59 14.71 -4.57 -0.22
N ASP A 60 14.05 -3.57 0.35
CA ASP A 60 13.48 -2.38 -0.34
C ASP A 60 12.32 -2.61 -1.33
N ALA A 61 11.98 -3.85 -1.65
CA ALA A 61 10.79 -4.19 -2.43
C ALA A 61 9.61 -4.57 -1.54
N PHE A 62 8.39 -4.29 -2.01
CA PHE A 62 7.18 -4.83 -1.40
C PHE A 62 6.78 -6.12 -2.11
N ILE A 63 6.85 -7.24 -1.39
CA ILE A 63 6.42 -8.54 -1.91
C ILE A 63 4.92 -8.66 -1.65
N ALA A 64 4.11 -8.61 -2.71
CA ALA A 64 2.66 -8.68 -2.66
C ALA A 64 2.18 -10.12 -2.89
N ASP A 65 1.39 -10.62 -1.94
CA ASP A 65 0.72 -11.92 -2.01
C ASP A 65 -0.68 -11.80 -2.64
N ALA A 66 -1.32 -10.65 -2.45
CA ALA A 66 -2.67 -10.37 -2.91
C ALA A 66 -2.90 -8.86 -3.06
N PHE A 67 -3.95 -8.50 -3.81
CA PHE A 67 -4.39 -7.12 -3.93
C PHE A 67 -5.91 -7.03 -4.08
N ASN A 68 -6.46 -5.88 -3.70
CA ASN A 68 -7.82 -5.47 -4.03
C ASN A 68 -7.78 -4.18 -4.84
N ARG A 69 -8.59 -4.09 -5.88
CA ARG A 69 -8.91 -2.82 -6.53
C ARG A 69 -9.79 -2.00 -5.60
N VAL A 70 -9.53 -0.70 -5.55
CA VAL A 70 -10.30 0.26 -4.77
C VAL A 70 -10.62 1.44 -5.67
N THR A 71 -11.75 2.06 -5.44
CA THR A 71 -12.11 3.30 -6.14
C THR A 71 -11.28 4.47 -5.60
N ALA A 72 -11.13 5.52 -6.41
CA ALA A 72 -10.48 6.75 -5.96
C ALA A 72 -11.17 7.35 -4.72
N CYS A 73 -12.50 7.23 -4.63
CA CYS A 73 -13.29 7.67 -3.49
C CYS A 73 -12.90 6.92 -2.21
N GLU A 74 -12.85 5.58 -2.26
CA GLU A 74 -12.41 4.75 -1.14
C GLU A 74 -10.97 5.05 -0.73
N ALA A 75 -10.07 5.28 -1.70
CA ALA A 75 -8.68 5.63 -1.42
C ALA A 75 -8.57 6.89 -0.54
N VAL A 76 -9.31 7.95 -0.89
CA VAL A 76 -9.37 9.19 -0.10
C VAL A 76 -9.93 8.95 1.31
N TYR A 77 -10.97 8.12 1.44
CA TYR A 77 -11.51 7.76 2.75
C TYR A 77 -10.49 7.01 3.61
N PHE A 78 -9.74 6.07 3.04
CA PHE A 78 -8.70 5.34 3.76
C PHE A 78 -7.58 6.26 4.26
N GLU A 79 -7.17 7.24 3.45
CA GLU A 79 -6.16 8.22 3.89
C GLU A 79 -6.66 9.07 5.07
N ARG A 80 -7.89 9.59 4.98
CA ARG A 80 -8.53 10.35 6.07
C ARG A 80 -8.68 9.51 7.33
N PHE A 81 -9.13 8.26 7.18
CA PHE A 81 -9.25 7.33 8.29
C PHE A 81 -7.89 7.05 8.95
N ARG A 82 -6.84 6.81 8.14
CA ARG A 82 -5.48 6.59 8.64
C ARG A 82 -4.95 7.78 9.44
N LYS A 83 -5.23 9.01 8.99
CA LYS A 83 -4.87 10.23 9.74
C LYS A 83 -5.54 10.25 11.11
N LYS A 84 -6.86 10.01 11.17
CA LYS A 84 -7.63 9.95 12.43
C LYS A 84 -7.11 8.88 13.39
N VAL A 85 -6.80 7.68 12.89
CA VAL A 85 -6.22 6.60 13.71
C VAL A 85 -4.86 7.02 14.30
N ARG A 86 -3.99 7.63 13.49
CA ARG A 86 -2.69 8.13 13.99
C ARG A 86 -2.85 9.20 15.07
N GLU A 87 -3.77 10.14 14.88
CA GLU A 87 -4.08 11.17 15.88
C GLU A 87 -4.60 10.57 17.19
N PHE A 88 -5.47 9.56 17.10
CA PHE A 88 -5.99 8.83 18.27
C PHE A 88 -4.85 8.19 19.08
N TYR A 89 -3.98 7.41 18.45
CA TYR A 89 -2.86 6.76 19.16
C TYR A 89 -1.83 7.76 19.71
N ARG A 90 -1.62 8.91 19.06
CA ARG A 90 -0.73 9.97 19.58
C ARG A 90 -1.25 10.64 20.85
N ARG A 91 -2.57 10.65 21.09
CA ARG A 91 -3.16 11.22 22.30
C ARG A 91 -3.14 10.27 23.49
N MET A 92 -2.97 8.97 23.24
CA MET A 92 -2.95 7.94 24.30
C MET A 92 -1.55 7.62 24.82
N ASN A 93 -0.50 8.06 24.10
CA ASN A 93 0.90 8.00 24.53
C ASN A 93 1.33 9.39 25.01
#